data_AF-A0A317I5J8-F1
#
_entry.id   AF-A0A317I5J8-F1
#
_cell.length_a   1.000
_cell.length_b   1.000
_cell.length_c   1.000
_cell.angle_alpha   90.00
_cell.angle_beta   90.00
_cell.angle_gamma   90.00
#
_symmetry.space_group_name_H-M   'P 1'
#
loop_
_entity.id
_entity.type
_entity.pdbx_description
1 polymer ?
#
loop_
_entity_poly.entity_id
_entity_poly.type
_entity_poly.pdbx_seq_one_letter_code
_entity_poly.pdbx_strand_id
1 'polypeptide(L)'
;LFFSHTHDRSADATHSNVKPSYIAATLYPQIVGQGFGILGALGGLYIDQRENMKRRGSGHDASTTNIRVLQLERELDGLLLEFEETSRREGEDAQSSELLLLRDFRNIALSEYVTAQSRNARVRGFRRVGDLLALSRNTVGLIGNSLNVAAVLRENKPLNGTGSILNAAAASQITLRPALSAASAAIARKAASRRLRNLFGEVESVDVATFEQHRMAYEASGTRNMACEIYQDQLELLKQHARITYKENVRGRTLTVRGFRRESLFGPTKVCQSVIGIIQGFRGPHSLGLDNRMAAAGNTVYCSGQAYNLSELSRQRSLDEADHRHERMRNLLTIQQVQHRIIKLEQMRARLE
;
A
#
# COMPACT_ATOMS: atom_id res chain seq x y z
N LEU A 1 -8.05 -60.56 -36.72
CA LEU A 1 -7.72 -60.92 -38.12
C LEU A 1 -8.08 -59.75 -39.00
N PHE A 2 -7.05 -59.11 -39.55
CA PHE A 2 -7.03 -58.21 -40.71
C PHE A 2 -8.10 -57.10 -40.82
N PHE A 3 -7.71 -55.88 -40.46
CA PHE A 3 -7.80 -54.77 -41.41
C PHE A 3 -6.49 -53.97 -41.39
N SER A 4 -5.77 -54.12 -42.49
CA SER A 4 -4.64 -53.32 -42.92
C SER A 4 -5.12 -51.88 -43.13
N HIS A 5 -4.61 -50.94 -42.34
CA HIS A 5 -4.38 -49.59 -42.83
C HIS A 5 -2.88 -49.34 -42.74
N THR A 6 -2.28 -49.41 -43.92
CA THR A 6 -0.97 -48.89 -44.28
C THR A 6 -0.67 -47.60 -43.52
N HIS A 7 0.28 -47.69 -42.60
CA HIS A 7 0.97 -46.52 -42.07
C HIS A 7 1.80 -45.90 -43.20
N ASP A 8 1.18 -44.99 -43.95
CA ASP A 8 1.91 -44.00 -44.73
C ASP A 8 2.68 -43.11 -43.74
N ARG A 9 3.96 -43.47 -43.53
CA ARG A 9 4.98 -42.68 -42.82
C ARG A 9 5.53 -41.56 -43.72
N SER A 10 4.65 -40.86 -44.42
CA SER A 10 5.03 -39.80 -45.36
C SER A 10 4.05 -38.62 -45.35
N ALA A 11 3.46 -38.33 -44.19
CA ALA A 11 2.82 -37.05 -43.95
C ALA A 11 3.83 -36.09 -43.31
N ASP A 12 4.59 -35.43 -44.20
CA ASP A 12 5.11 -34.09 -44.04
C ASP A 12 5.82 -33.75 -42.73
N ALA A 13 7.13 -34.03 -42.78
CA ALA A 13 8.15 -33.12 -42.29
C ALA A 13 8.01 -31.74 -42.99
N THR A 14 6.91 -31.04 -42.71
CA THR A 14 6.90 -29.58 -42.84
C THR A 14 7.84 -29.09 -41.76
N HIS A 15 9.10 -28.92 -42.14
CA HIS A 15 10.02 -28.02 -41.47
C HIS A 15 9.21 -26.76 -41.15
N SER A 16 8.82 -26.62 -39.88
CA SER A 16 8.21 -25.39 -39.41
C SER A 16 9.33 -24.35 -39.40
N ASN A 17 9.59 -23.78 -40.58
CA ASN A 17 10.36 -22.57 -40.80
C ASN A 17 9.57 -21.41 -40.18
N VAL A 18 9.36 -21.47 -38.86
CA VAL A 18 9.07 -20.29 -38.07
C VAL A 18 10.34 -19.48 -38.17
N LYS A 19 10.39 -18.53 -39.11
CA LYS A 19 11.53 -17.66 -39.28
C LYS A 19 11.90 -17.08 -37.90
N PRO A 20 13.18 -17.05 -37.50
CA PRO A 20 13.65 -16.46 -36.24
C PRO A 20 13.01 -15.08 -35.95
N SER A 21 12.67 -14.34 -37.01
CA SER A 21 11.93 -13.08 -36.97
C SER A 21 10.58 -13.14 -36.24
N TYR A 22 9.84 -14.25 -36.29
CA TYR A 22 8.53 -14.38 -35.63
C TYR A 22 8.65 -14.53 -34.11
N ILE A 23 9.65 -15.26 -33.62
CA ILE A 23 9.88 -15.42 -32.17
C ILE A 23 10.34 -14.08 -31.58
N ALA A 24 11.28 -13.40 -32.25
CA ALA A 24 11.69 -12.04 -31.87
C ALA A 24 10.51 -11.06 -31.88
N ALA A 25 9.64 -11.11 -32.90
CA ALA A 25 8.44 -10.27 -33.01
C ALA A 25 7.47 -10.43 -31.82
N THR A 26 7.40 -11.62 -31.20
CA THR A 26 6.54 -11.85 -30.03
C THR A 26 7.16 -11.37 -28.70
N LEU A 27 8.48 -11.15 -28.64
CA LEU A 27 9.19 -10.68 -27.44
C LEU A 27 9.22 -9.15 -27.33
N TYR A 28 9.23 -8.43 -28.45
CA TYR A 28 9.21 -6.96 -28.45
C TYR A 28 8.04 -6.35 -27.68
N PRO A 29 6.78 -6.81 -27.84
CA PRO A 29 5.65 -6.32 -27.03
C PRO A 29 5.84 -6.52 -25.53
N GLN A 30 6.54 -7.59 -25.11
CA GLN A 30 6.82 -7.80 -23.69
C GLN A 30 7.87 -6.84 -23.16
N ILE A 31 8.92 -6.55 -23.94
CA ILE A 31 9.95 -5.56 -23.60
C ILE A 31 9.30 -4.17 -23.42
N VAL A 32 8.44 -3.79 -24.37
CA VAL A 32 7.68 -2.53 -24.29
C VAL A 32 6.78 -2.50 -23.06
N GLY A 33 6.01 -3.58 -22.81
CA GLY A 33 5.16 -3.69 -21.62
C GLY A 33 5.93 -3.61 -20.30
N GLN A 34 7.13 -4.22 -20.23
CA GLN A 34 8.02 -4.11 -19.08
C GLN A 34 8.57 -2.70 -18.91
N GLY A 35 8.90 -2.00 -20.01
CA GLY A 35 9.28 -0.59 -20.00
C GLY A 35 8.19 0.30 -19.38
N PHE A 36 6.93 0.14 -19.82
CA PHE A 36 5.80 0.83 -19.19
C PHE A 36 5.65 0.48 -17.70
N GLY A 37 5.85 -0.79 -17.35
CA GLY A 37 5.83 -1.23 -15.96
C GLY A 37 6.92 -0.58 -15.08
N ILE A 38 8.14 -0.40 -15.61
CA ILE A 38 9.23 0.31 -14.93
C ILE A 38 8.85 1.77 -14.70
N LEU A 39 8.39 2.46 -15.76
CA LEU A 39 7.96 3.86 -15.67
C LEU A 39 6.82 4.04 -14.67
N GLY A 40 5.86 3.11 -14.63
CA GLY A 40 4.75 3.13 -13.66
C GLY A 40 5.22 2.98 -12.22
N ALA A 41 6.17 2.08 -11.95
CA ALA A 41 6.75 1.87 -10.62
C ALA A 41 7.63 3.06 -10.18
N LEU A 42 8.48 3.58 -11.07
CA LEU A 42 9.28 4.78 -10.82
C LEU A 42 8.41 6.01 -10.56
N GLY A 43 7.33 6.18 -11.34
CA GLY A 43 6.37 7.25 -11.11
C GLY A 43 5.70 7.16 -9.73
N GLY A 44 5.35 5.95 -9.28
CA GLY A 44 4.84 5.72 -7.92
C GLY A 44 5.85 6.10 -6.84
N LEU A 45 7.09 5.61 -6.94
CA LEU A 45 8.18 5.93 -6.02
C LEU A 45 8.49 7.43 -6.01
N TYR A 46 8.49 8.08 -7.16
CA TYR A 46 8.72 9.52 -7.30
C TYR A 46 7.63 10.34 -6.62
N ILE A 47 6.35 9.99 -6.81
CA ILE A 47 5.23 10.66 -6.15
C ILE A 47 5.36 10.52 -4.63
N ASP A 48 5.61 9.31 -4.13
CA ASP A 48 5.82 9.04 -2.71
C ASP A 48 7.01 9.86 -2.15
N GLN A 49 8.12 9.94 -2.88
CA GLN A 49 9.29 10.72 -2.48
C GLN A 49 9.00 12.22 -2.47
N ARG A 50 8.31 12.72 -3.49
CA ARG A 50 7.90 14.13 -3.59
C ARG A 50 6.94 14.53 -2.47
N GLU A 51 5.97 13.68 -2.14
CA GLU A 51 5.10 13.91 -0.98
C GLU A 51 5.87 13.92 0.33
N ASN A 52 6.82 13.01 0.52
CA ASN A 52 7.66 12.98 1.71
C ASN A 52 8.52 14.25 1.83
N MET A 53 9.06 14.75 0.72
CA MET A 53 9.80 16.02 0.70
C MET A 53 8.90 17.21 1.04
N LYS A 54 7.69 17.29 0.47
CA LYS A 54 6.71 18.32 0.82
C LYS A 54 6.35 18.29 2.31
N ARG A 55 6.09 17.09 2.85
CA ARG A 55 5.79 16.90 4.28
C ARG A 55 6.93 17.39 5.17
N ARG A 56 8.19 17.04 4.83
CA ARG A 56 9.38 17.53 5.54
C ARG A 56 9.52 19.05 5.46
N GLY A 57 9.35 19.64 4.27
CA GLY A 57 9.42 21.09 4.08
C GLY A 57 8.34 21.85 4.86
N SER A 58 7.17 21.24 5.07
CA SER A 58 6.09 21.81 5.88
C SER A 58 6.18 21.48 7.38
N GLY A 59 7.22 20.78 7.86
CA GLY A 59 7.31 20.33 9.25
C GLY A 59 6.28 19.27 9.67
N HIS A 60 5.56 18.68 8.70
CA HIS A 60 4.55 17.64 8.90
C HIS A 60 5.09 16.24 8.59
N ASP A 61 6.41 16.04 8.71
CA ASP A 61 6.96 14.70 8.69
C ASP A 61 6.63 13.97 10.00
N ALA A 62 6.65 12.64 9.93
CA ALA A 62 6.27 11.81 11.07
C ALA A 62 7.16 12.04 12.30
N SER A 63 8.43 12.44 12.12
CA SER A 63 9.32 12.68 13.26
C SER A 63 8.96 13.98 13.97
N THR A 64 8.87 15.09 13.22
CA THR A 64 8.50 16.39 13.78
C THR A 64 7.10 16.37 14.38
N THR A 65 6.16 15.70 13.72
CA THR A 65 4.80 15.52 14.25
C THR A 65 4.83 14.74 15.58
N ASN A 66 5.59 13.65 15.67
CA ASN A 66 5.69 12.88 16.92
C ASN A 66 6.30 13.71 18.05
N ILE A 67 7.32 14.53 17.76
CA ILE A 67 7.92 15.43 18.75
C ILE A 67 6.88 16.45 19.23
N ARG A 68 6.11 17.05 18.31
CA ARG A 68 5.07 18.01 18.68
C ARG A 68 3.97 17.37 19.53
N VAL A 69 3.52 16.17 19.17
CA VAL A 69 2.50 15.45 19.96
C VAL A 69 3.04 15.07 21.35
N LEU A 70 4.31 14.66 21.46
CA LEU A 70 4.95 14.37 22.75
C LEU A 70 5.09 15.62 23.62
N GLN A 71 5.39 16.78 23.02
CA GLN A 71 5.41 18.05 23.74
C GLN A 71 4.02 18.40 24.27
N LEU A 72 2.99 18.27 23.42
CA LEU A 72 1.60 18.54 23.81
C LEU A 72 1.09 17.59 24.89
N GLU A 73 1.45 16.31 24.84
CA GLU A 73 1.16 15.35 25.91
C GLU A 73 1.73 15.82 27.25
N ARG A 74 3.01 16.21 27.27
CA ARG A 74 3.66 16.70 28.50
C ARG A 74 3.06 18.01 29.02
N GLU A 75 2.74 18.93 28.13
CA GLU A 75 2.08 20.20 28.48
C GLU A 75 0.69 19.94 29.07
N LEU A 76 -0.10 19.06 28.45
CA LEU A 76 -1.43 18.68 28.95
C LEU A 76 -1.35 17.93 30.28
N ASP A 77 -0.39 17.03 30.44
CA ASP A 77 -0.19 16.32 31.71
C ASP A 77 0.16 17.30 32.84
N GLY A 78 0.98 18.31 32.55
CA GLY A 78 1.26 19.41 33.50
C GLY A 78 0.01 20.18 33.89
N LEU A 79 -0.78 20.63 32.91
CA LEU A 79 -2.01 21.38 33.15
C LEU A 79 -3.08 20.55 33.87
N LEU A 80 -3.21 19.26 33.56
CA LEU A 80 -4.14 18.37 34.25
C LEU A 80 -3.72 18.10 35.71
N LEU A 81 -2.42 18.11 36.00
CA LEU A 81 -1.92 18.03 37.38
C LEU A 81 -2.19 19.32 38.15
N GLU A 82 -1.97 20.49 37.54
CA GLU A 82 -2.32 21.79 38.14
C GLU A 82 -3.83 21.90 38.41
N PHE A 83 -4.66 21.43 37.47
CA PHE A 83 -6.11 21.38 37.63
C PHE A 83 -6.51 20.41 38.75
N GLU A 84 -5.87 19.25 38.87
CA GLU A 84 -6.10 18.30 39.98
C GLU A 84 -5.74 18.91 41.34
N GLU A 85 -4.59 19.59 41.43
CA GLU A 85 -4.18 20.28 42.66
C GLU A 85 -5.15 21.39 43.06
N THR A 86 -5.65 22.15 42.08
CA THR A 86 -6.64 23.21 42.30
C THR A 86 -7.98 22.62 42.73
N SER A 87 -8.45 21.57 42.05
CA SER A 87 -9.68 20.86 42.38
C SER A 87 -9.66 20.26 43.78
N ARG A 88 -8.50 19.72 44.18
CA ARG A 88 -8.32 19.16 45.52
C ARG A 88 -8.35 20.23 46.62
N ARG A 89 -7.93 21.46 46.33
CA ARG A 89 -7.99 22.59 47.27
C ARG A 89 -9.40 23.12 47.42
N GLU A 90 -10.17 23.13 46.34
CA GLU A 90 -11.54 23.67 46.30
C GLU A 90 -12.60 22.66 46.78
N GLY A 91 -12.30 21.35 46.71
CA GLY A 91 -13.14 20.30 47.32
C GLY A 91 -14.42 20.01 46.56
N GLU A 92 -14.47 20.31 45.27
CA GLU A 92 -15.68 20.15 44.44
C GLU A 92 -15.67 18.83 43.64
N ASP A 93 -16.67 17.97 43.89
CA ASP A 93 -16.88 16.70 43.17
C ASP A 93 -17.11 16.90 41.65
N ALA A 94 -17.64 18.06 41.27
CA ALA A 94 -17.85 18.45 39.87
C ALA A 94 -16.52 18.59 39.11
N GLN A 95 -15.51 19.19 39.74
CA GLN A 95 -14.19 19.41 39.14
C GLN A 95 -13.42 18.09 39.02
N SER A 96 -13.62 17.18 39.97
CA SER A 96 -13.07 15.82 39.90
C SER A 96 -13.64 15.02 38.72
N SER A 97 -14.93 15.17 38.44
CA SER A 97 -15.59 14.53 37.29
C SER A 97 -15.13 15.13 35.96
N GLU A 98 -14.89 16.45 35.93
CA GLU A 98 -14.31 17.15 34.77
C GLU A 98 -12.89 16.69 34.45
N LEU A 99 -12.04 16.54 35.47
CA LEU A 99 -10.67 16.06 35.34
C LEU A 99 -10.62 14.66 34.70
N LEU A 100 -11.51 13.75 35.11
CA LEU A 100 -11.61 12.41 34.53
C LEU A 100 -11.99 12.46 33.04
N LEU A 101 -12.96 13.29 32.69
CA LEU A 101 -13.41 13.45 31.30
C LEU A 101 -12.31 14.04 30.41
N LEU A 102 -11.54 15.01 30.92
CA LEU A 102 -10.42 15.61 30.21
C LEU A 102 -9.25 14.63 30.01
N ARG A 103 -8.93 13.82 31.05
CA ARG A 103 -7.94 12.72 30.95
C ARG A 103 -8.35 11.70 29.90
N ASP A 104 -9.63 11.33 29.89
CA ASP A 104 -10.14 10.40 28.88
C ASP A 104 -10.03 10.97 27.47
N PHE A 105 -10.38 12.24 27.28
CA PHE A 105 -10.28 12.89 25.98
C PHE A 105 -8.84 12.91 25.46
N ARG A 106 -7.87 13.25 26.32
CA ARG A 106 -6.43 13.14 26.01
C ARG A 106 -6.06 11.71 25.60
N ASN A 107 -6.44 10.71 26.40
CA ASN A 107 -6.14 9.30 26.16
C ASN A 107 -6.74 8.78 24.84
N ILE A 108 -7.99 9.15 24.55
CA ILE A 108 -8.66 8.82 23.28
C ILE A 108 -7.92 9.47 22.11
N ALA A 109 -7.60 10.76 22.20
CA ALA A 109 -6.88 11.47 21.13
C ALA A 109 -5.49 10.87 20.85
N LEU A 110 -4.73 10.53 21.90
CA LEU A 110 -3.42 9.90 21.79
C LEU A 110 -3.50 8.47 21.24
N SER A 111 -4.43 7.65 21.75
CA SER A 111 -4.61 6.27 21.29
C SER A 111 -5.05 6.20 19.82
N GLU A 112 -5.93 7.12 19.40
CA GLU A 112 -6.31 7.29 18.00
C GLU A 112 -5.13 7.75 17.13
N TYR A 113 -4.28 8.65 17.63
CA TYR A 113 -3.08 9.10 16.93
C TYR A 113 -2.10 7.94 16.71
N VAL A 114 -1.76 7.19 17.76
CA VAL A 114 -0.86 6.04 17.70
C VAL A 114 -1.41 4.96 16.76
N THR A 115 -2.72 4.69 16.84
CA THR A 115 -3.39 3.72 15.97
C THR A 115 -3.37 4.17 14.51
N ALA A 116 -3.63 5.45 14.22
CA ALA A 116 -3.59 6.00 12.88
C ALA A 116 -2.16 5.92 12.28
N GLN A 117 -1.14 6.31 13.04
CA GLN A 117 0.25 6.26 12.57
C GLN A 117 0.73 4.83 12.30
N SER A 118 0.41 3.88 13.16
CA SER A 118 0.75 2.46 12.94
C SER A 118 0.04 1.86 11.72
N ARG A 119 -1.22 2.25 11.46
CA ARG A 119 -1.97 1.86 10.25
C ARG A 119 -1.38 2.50 9.00
N ASN A 120 -1.03 3.78 9.04
CA ASN A 120 -0.37 4.47 7.92
C ASN A 120 0.98 3.81 7.58
N ALA A 121 1.77 3.43 8.58
CA ALA A 121 3.02 2.69 8.39
C ALA A 121 2.79 1.34 7.70
N ARG A 122 1.73 0.60 8.06
CA ARG A 122 1.32 -0.64 7.40
C ARG A 122 1.06 -0.43 5.90
N VAL A 123 0.26 0.59 5.56
CA VAL A 123 -0.11 0.89 4.16
C VAL A 123 1.12 1.29 3.35
N ARG A 124 1.98 2.16 3.91
CA ARG A 124 3.24 2.56 3.25
C ARG A 124 4.18 1.37 3.05
N GLY A 125 4.32 0.49 4.05
CA GLY A 125 5.13 -0.73 3.94
C GLY A 125 4.63 -1.67 2.84
N PHE A 126 3.30 -1.85 2.75
CA PHE A 126 2.65 -2.64 1.71
C PHE A 126 2.95 -2.09 0.30
N ARG A 127 2.76 -0.77 0.11
CA ARG A 127 2.96 -0.09 -1.17
C ARG A 127 4.42 -0.09 -1.61
N ARG A 128 5.35 0.33 -0.74
CA ARG A 128 6.79 0.41 -1.08
C ARG A 128 7.37 -0.91 -1.54
N VAL A 129 7.13 -2.00 -0.79
CA VAL A 129 7.61 -3.33 -1.20
C VAL A 129 6.91 -3.79 -2.48
N GLY A 130 5.62 -3.46 -2.61
CA GLY A 130 4.89 -3.67 -3.85
C GLY A 130 5.59 -3.01 -5.04
N ASP A 131 5.88 -1.72 -4.96
CA ASP A 131 6.49 -0.95 -6.07
C ASP A 131 7.93 -1.39 -6.35
N LEU A 132 8.71 -1.72 -5.32
CA LEU A 132 10.05 -2.29 -5.48
C LEU A 132 10.03 -3.65 -6.19
N LEU A 133 9.09 -4.53 -5.83
CA LEU A 133 8.91 -5.81 -6.52
C LEU A 133 8.41 -5.62 -7.96
N ALA A 134 7.58 -4.61 -8.23
CA ALA A 134 7.21 -4.26 -9.60
C ALA A 134 8.40 -3.73 -10.41
N LEU A 135 9.26 -2.92 -9.81
CA LEU A 135 10.48 -2.46 -10.47
C LEU A 135 11.39 -3.65 -10.77
N SER A 136 11.68 -4.49 -9.76
CA SER A 136 12.52 -5.68 -9.90
C SER A 136 12.01 -6.63 -10.97
N ARG A 137 10.72 -7.03 -10.94
CA ARG A 137 10.17 -7.99 -11.92
C ARG A 137 10.26 -7.45 -13.34
N ASN A 138 10.05 -6.15 -13.53
CA ASN A 138 10.00 -5.56 -14.85
C ASN A 138 11.42 -5.42 -15.41
N THR A 139 12.39 -5.04 -14.58
CA THR A 139 13.81 -5.01 -14.94
C THR A 139 14.35 -6.41 -15.25
N VAL A 140 14.14 -7.37 -14.35
CA VAL A 140 14.62 -8.76 -14.53
C VAL A 140 14.00 -9.37 -15.79
N GLY A 141 12.71 -9.15 -16.01
CA GLY A 141 12.05 -9.64 -17.21
C GLY A 141 12.47 -8.91 -18.49
N LEU A 142 12.80 -7.61 -18.43
CA LEU A 142 13.30 -6.87 -19.59
C LEU A 142 14.67 -7.40 -20.02
N ILE A 143 15.55 -7.66 -19.06
CA ILE A 143 16.85 -8.30 -19.31
C ILE A 143 16.64 -9.70 -19.87
N GLY A 144 15.76 -10.51 -19.26
CA GLY A 144 15.43 -11.86 -19.74
C GLY A 144 14.93 -11.88 -21.18
N ASN A 145 13.99 -10.99 -21.53
CA ASN A 145 13.49 -10.86 -22.88
C ASN A 145 14.55 -10.36 -23.87
N SER A 146 15.42 -9.45 -23.46
CA SER A 146 16.52 -8.97 -24.28
C SER A 146 17.53 -10.08 -24.57
N LEU A 147 17.84 -10.93 -23.59
CA LEU A 147 18.67 -12.12 -23.78
C LEU A 147 18.02 -13.13 -24.74
N ASN A 148 16.71 -13.34 -24.63
CA ASN A 148 15.98 -14.22 -25.56
C ASN A 148 15.98 -13.66 -26.99
N VAL A 149 15.82 -12.34 -27.18
CA VAL A 149 15.96 -11.71 -28.50
C VAL A 149 17.39 -11.87 -29.04
N ALA A 150 18.40 -11.61 -28.22
CA ALA A 150 19.80 -11.79 -28.62
C ALA A 150 20.13 -13.25 -28.96
N ALA A 151 19.54 -14.22 -28.23
CA ALA A 151 19.67 -15.64 -28.49
C ALA A 151 19.09 -16.03 -29.86
N VAL A 152 17.92 -15.47 -30.21
CA VAL A 152 17.27 -15.70 -31.51
C VAL A 152 18.06 -15.05 -32.65
N LEU A 153 18.56 -13.83 -32.46
CA LEU A 153 19.32 -13.09 -33.48
C LEU A 153 20.74 -13.65 -33.71
N ARG A 154 21.36 -14.22 -32.69
CA ARG A 154 22.72 -14.77 -32.74
C ARG A 154 22.77 -16.31 -32.79
N GLU A 155 21.61 -16.96 -32.91
CA GLU A 155 21.44 -18.41 -32.86
C GLU A 155 22.11 -19.10 -31.64
N ASN A 156 22.19 -18.39 -30.51
CA ASN A 156 22.91 -18.82 -29.32
C ASN A 156 21.95 -19.43 -28.29
N LYS A 157 21.83 -20.75 -28.31
CA LYS A 157 20.88 -21.52 -27.48
C LYS A 157 21.04 -21.32 -25.96
N PRO A 158 22.26 -21.32 -25.38
CA PRO A 158 22.47 -21.00 -23.96
C PRO A 158 21.90 -19.65 -23.50
N LEU A 159 21.93 -18.62 -24.35
CA LEU A 159 21.35 -17.31 -24.02
C LEU A 159 19.82 -17.36 -23.87
N ASN A 160 19.14 -18.21 -24.63
CA ASN A 160 17.68 -18.41 -24.53
C ASN A 160 17.29 -19.12 -23.22
N GLY A 161 18.10 -20.10 -22.79
CA GLY A 161 17.92 -20.75 -21.50
C GLY A 161 18.06 -19.76 -20.33
N THR A 162 19.09 -18.91 -20.39
CA THR A 162 19.37 -17.89 -19.35
C THR A 162 18.28 -16.81 -19.31
N GLY A 163 17.86 -16.28 -20.46
CA GLY A 163 16.78 -15.29 -20.51
C GLY A 163 15.44 -15.83 -20.02
N SER A 164 15.17 -17.12 -20.27
CA SER A 164 13.97 -17.80 -19.78
C SER A 164 13.98 -18.05 -18.25
N ILE A 165 15.16 -18.30 -17.65
CA ILE A 165 15.31 -18.34 -16.18
C ILE A 165 14.98 -16.97 -15.56
N LEU A 166 15.50 -15.89 -16.14
CA LEU A 166 15.19 -14.53 -15.66
C LEU A 166 13.69 -14.22 -15.79
N ASN A 167 13.06 -14.62 -16.89
CA ASN A 167 11.61 -14.47 -17.05
C ASN A 167 10.81 -15.30 -16.04
N ALA A 168 11.25 -16.51 -15.68
CA ALA A 168 10.64 -17.31 -14.63
C ALA A 168 10.77 -16.64 -13.27
N ALA A 169 11.93 -16.06 -12.95
CA ALA A 169 12.15 -15.27 -11.74
C ALA A 169 11.26 -14.01 -11.70
N ALA A 170 11.10 -13.32 -12.82
CA ALA A 170 10.17 -12.19 -12.91
C ALA A 170 8.71 -12.62 -12.72
N ALA A 171 8.32 -13.79 -13.22
CA ALA A 171 6.97 -14.31 -13.11
C ALA A 171 6.64 -14.80 -11.68
N SER A 172 7.60 -15.40 -10.97
CA SER A 172 7.43 -15.79 -9.57
C SER A 172 7.20 -14.57 -8.68
N GLN A 173 7.85 -13.44 -8.96
CA GLN A 173 7.61 -12.18 -8.26
C GLN A 173 6.17 -11.67 -8.44
N ILE A 174 5.51 -11.89 -9.59
CA ILE A 174 4.09 -11.53 -9.77
C ILE A 174 3.21 -12.29 -8.78
N THR A 175 3.49 -13.59 -8.63
CA THR A 175 2.70 -14.49 -7.77
C THR A 175 2.97 -14.25 -6.29
N LEU A 176 4.22 -13.97 -5.91
CA LEU A 176 4.64 -13.76 -4.52
C LEU A 176 4.39 -12.34 -4.01
N ARG A 177 4.24 -11.34 -4.88
CA ARG A 177 4.06 -9.92 -4.51
C ARG A 177 2.98 -9.68 -3.45
N PRO A 178 1.76 -10.25 -3.52
CA PRO A 178 0.74 -10.02 -2.50
C PRO A 178 1.18 -10.49 -1.10
N ALA A 179 1.83 -11.66 -1.03
CA ALA A 179 2.30 -12.24 0.23
C ALA A 179 3.47 -11.44 0.83
N LEU A 180 4.46 -11.09 0.00
CA LEU A 180 5.62 -10.31 0.41
C LEU A 180 5.23 -8.90 0.86
N SER A 181 4.33 -8.24 0.13
CA SER A 181 3.77 -6.94 0.54
C SER A 181 2.96 -7.05 1.83
N ALA A 182 2.20 -8.13 2.05
CA ALA A 182 1.45 -8.33 3.29
C ALA A 182 2.37 -8.55 4.49
N ALA A 183 3.43 -9.34 4.32
CA ALA A 183 4.46 -9.58 5.34
C ALA A 183 5.19 -8.29 5.70
N SER A 184 5.62 -7.51 4.70
CA SER A 184 6.29 -6.22 4.94
C SER A 184 5.38 -5.23 5.65
N ALA A 185 4.08 -5.22 5.33
CA ALA A 185 3.10 -4.38 5.99
C ALA A 185 2.94 -4.74 7.48
N ALA A 186 2.95 -6.02 7.81
CA ALA A 186 2.91 -6.49 9.20
C ALA A 186 4.17 -6.07 9.97
N ILE A 187 5.35 -6.23 9.36
CA ILE A 187 6.62 -5.80 9.94
C ILE A 187 6.64 -4.28 10.16
N ALA A 188 6.25 -3.49 9.15
CA ALA A 188 6.20 -2.04 9.23
C ALA A 188 5.23 -1.55 10.32
N ARG A 189 4.05 -2.18 10.44
CA ARG A 189 3.10 -1.91 11.53
C ARG A 189 3.74 -2.19 12.89
N LYS A 190 4.36 -3.36 13.05
CA LYS A 190 4.98 -3.79 14.31
C LYS A 190 6.12 -2.87 14.71
N ALA A 191 6.99 -2.49 13.77
CA ALA A 191 8.08 -1.54 13.99
C ALA A 191 7.57 -0.15 14.37
N ALA A 192 6.55 0.36 13.66
CA ALA A 192 5.93 1.65 13.99
C ALA A 192 5.26 1.62 15.36
N SER A 193 4.53 0.55 15.69
CA SER A 193 3.85 0.42 16.99
C SER A 193 4.86 0.35 18.14
N ARG A 194 5.96 -0.38 17.98
CA ARG A 194 7.07 -0.40 18.96
C ARG A 194 7.70 0.97 19.14
N ARG A 195 8.00 1.67 18.04
CA ARG A 195 8.57 3.02 18.10
C ARG A 195 7.62 3.99 18.81
N LEU A 196 6.33 3.96 18.51
CA LEU A 196 5.33 4.83 19.14
C LEU A 196 5.16 4.48 20.62
N ARG A 197 5.14 3.19 20.99
CA ARG A 197 5.13 2.77 22.40
C ARG A 197 6.37 3.25 23.18
N ASN A 198 7.53 3.25 22.54
CA ASN A 198 8.74 3.79 23.17
C ASN A 198 8.71 5.31 23.36
N LEU A 199 7.89 6.03 22.58
CA LEU A 199 7.77 7.49 22.66
C LEU A 199 6.68 7.93 23.65
N PHE A 200 5.51 7.27 23.59
CA PHE A 200 4.29 7.65 24.33
C PHE A 200 3.96 6.69 25.47
N GLY A 201 4.80 5.69 25.74
CA GLY A 201 4.50 4.65 26.73
C GLY A 201 3.30 3.76 26.35
N GLU A 202 2.68 3.15 27.36
CA GLU A 202 1.38 2.49 27.21
C GLU A 202 0.27 3.53 27.37
N VAL A 203 -0.25 4.00 26.23
CA VAL A 203 -1.42 4.89 26.22
C VAL A 203 -2.64 4.07 26.66
N GLU A 204 -3.26 4.48 27.76
CA GLU A 204 -4.50 3.88 28.24
C GLU A 204 -5.58 3.98 27.16
N SER A 205 -6.14 2.83 26.75
CA SER A 205 -7.30 2.81 25.88
C SER A 205 -8.55 2.99 26.74
N VAL A 206 -9.21 4.13 26.60
CA VAL A 206 -10.52 4.35 27.22
C VAL A 206 -11.59 3.73 26.32
N ASP A 207 -12.41 2.85 26.90
CA ASP A 207 -13.56 2.31 26.19
C ASP A 207 -14.68 3.35 26.11
N VAL A 208 -15.47 3.30 25.04
CA VAL A 208 -16.59 4.22 24.81
C VAL A 208 -17.58 4.15 25.96
N ALA A 209 -17.79 2.97 26.55
CA ALA A 209 -18.69 2.79 27.68
C ALA A 209 -18.19 3.53 28.95
N THR A 210 -16.90 3.43 29.25
CA THR A 210 -16.27 4.12 30.38
C THR A 210 -16.32 5.63 30.19
N PHE A 211 -16.02 6.09 28.97
CA PHE A 211 -16.11 7.50 28.62
C PHE A 211 -17.54 8.06 28.76
N GLU A 212 -18.55 7.33 28.26
CA GLU A 212 -19.97 7.72 28.41
C GLU A 212 -20.41 7.73 29.87
N GLN A 213 -19.88 6.82 30.70
CA GLN A 213 -20.14 6.82 32.14
C GLN A 213 -19.57 8.06 32.82
N HIS A 214 -18.33 8.45 32.52
CA HIS A 214 -17.73 9.69 33.04
C HIS A 214 -18.46 10.93 32.53
N ARG A 215 -18.92 10.93 31.27
CA ARG A 215 -19.77 11.99 30.72
C ARG A 215 -21.08 12.13 31.48
N MET A 216 -21.79 11.04 31.72
CA MET A 216 -23.06 11.08 32.45
C MET A 216 -22.87 11.53 33.90
N ALA A 217 -21.77 11.14 34.56
CA ALA A 217 -21.43 11.60 35.91
C ALA A 217 -21.19 13.11 35.95
N TYR A 218 -20.49 13.64 34.95
CA TYR A 218 -20.27 15.08 34.79
C TYR A 218 -21.55 15.86 34.42
N GLU A 219 -22.38 15.34 33.52
CA GLU A 219 -23.68 15.97 33.19
C GLU A 219 -24.60 16.01 34.42
N ALA A 220 -24.53 15.00 35.28
CA ALA A 220 -25.28 14.95 36.53
C ALA A 220 -24.79 15.97 37.58
N SER A 221 -23.54 16.45 37.50
CA SER A 221 -23.01 17.46 38.44
C SER A 221 -23.51 18.88 38.16
N GLY A 222 -24.26 19.10 37.07
CA GLY A 222 -25.01 20.34 36.81
C GLY A 222 -24.18 21.59 36.47
N THR A 223 -22.86 21.49 36.52
CA THR A 223 -21.91 22.54 36.13
C THR A 223 -21.61 22.47 34.64
N ARG A 224 -22.07 23.48 33.89
CA ARG A 224 -21.61 23.68 32.51
C ARG A 224 -20.20 24.28 32.55
N ASN A 225 -19.19 23.43 32.44
CA ASN A 225 -17.82 23.85 32.27
C ASN A 225 -17.23 23.38 30.91
N MET A 226 -15.99 23.77 30.72
CA MET A 226 -15.13 23.71 29.54
C MET A 226 -15.16 22.35 28.81
N ALA A 227 -15.23 21.23 29.52
CA ALA A 227 -15.22 19.90 28.93
C ALA A 227 -16.46 19.60 28.05
N CYS A 228 -17.64 20.12 28.41
CA CYS A 228 -18.88 19.93 27.64
C CYS A 228 -18.88 20.73 26.32
N GLU A 229 -18.32 21.93 26.33
CA GLU A 229 -18.19 22.77 25.13
C GLU A 229 -17.14 22.25 24.15
N ILE A 230 -15.99 21.78 24.66
CA ILE A 230 -14.99 21.08 23.82
C ILE A 230 -15.62 19.84 23.20
N TYR A 231 -16.48 19.12 23.92
CA TYR A 231 -17.10 17.90 23.44
C TYR A 231 -18.13 18.12 22.31
N GLN A 232 -19.09 19.02 22.50
CA GLN A 232 -20.19 19.22 21.55
C GLN A 232 -19.73 19.74 20.18
N ASP A 233 -18.81 20.71 20.17
CA ASP A 233 -18.26 21.25 18.92
C ASP A 233 -17.37 20.23 18.17
N GLN A 234 -16.77 19.28 18.89
CA GLN A 234 -15.72 18.42 18.32
C GLN A 234 -16.21 17.01 17.96
N LEU A 235 -17.32 16.52 18.54
CA LEU A 235 -17.78 15.15 18.35
C LEU A 235 -18.23 14.86 16.92
N GLU A 236 -18.96 15.80 16.28
CA GLU A 236 -19.39 15.64 14.89
C GLU A 236 -18.20 15.70 13.92
N LEU A 237 -17.28 16.63 14.14
CA LEU A 237 -16.03 16.72 13.38
C LEU A 237 -15.18 15.46 13.58
N LEU A 238 -15.09 14.91 14.79
CA LEU A 238 -14.40 13.64 15.09
C LEU A 238 -15.01 12.48 14.32
N LYS A 239 -16.33 12.31 14.37
CA LYS A 239 -17.04 11.22 13.67
C LYS A 239 -16.89 11.34 12.16
N GLN A 240 -16.98 12.55 11.60
CA GLN A 240 -16.77 12.78 10.17
C GLN A 240 -15.31 12.49 9.77
N HIS A 241 -14.33 12.97 10.53
CA HIS A 241 -12.91 12.76 10.23
C HIS A 241 -12.49 11.29 10.37
N ALA A 242 -12.89 10.60 11.44
CA ALA A 242 -12.60 9.18 11.62
C ALA A 242 -13.17 8.34 10.47
N ARG A 243 -14.38 8.67 9.99
CA ARG A 243 -14.98 8.04 8.80
C ARG A 243 -14.17 8.30 7.54
N ILE A 244 -13.62 9.49 7.35
CA ILE A 244 -12.79 9.83 6.18
C ILE A 244 -11.43 9.14 6.25
N THR A 245 -10.73 9.20 7.39
CA THR A 245 -9.46 8.47 7.58
C THR A 245 -9.64 6.97 7.37
N TYR A 246 -10.76 6.40 7.85
CA TYR A 246 -11.09 5.00 7.61
C TYR A 246 -11.34 4.76 6.12
N LYS A 247 -12.13 5.60 5.45
CA LYS A 247 -12.39 5.51 4.00
C LYS A 247 -11.11 5.63 3.18
N GLU A 248 -10.23 6.58 3.44
CA GLU A 248 -8.93 6.75 2.76
C GLU A 248 -8.03 5.51 2.96
N ASN A 249 -7.93 5.01 4.19
CA ASN A 249 -7.11 3.83 4.48
C ASN A 249 -7.67 2.55 3.86
N VAL A 250 -8.99 2.37 3.92
CA VAL A 250 -9.67 1.21 3.32
C VAL A 250 -9.64 1.31 1.80
N ARG A 251 -9.92 2.47 1.20
CA ARG A 251 -9.81 2.71 -0.24
C ARG A 251 -8.38 2.50 -0.73
N GLY A 252 -7.41 3.14 -0.08
CA GLY A 252 -6.00 3.03 -0.42
C GLY A 252 -5.49 1.59 -0.36
N ARG A 253 -5.93 0.82 0.66
CA ARG A 253 -5.65 -0.62 0.74
C ARG A 253 -6.39 -1.42 -0.33
N THR A 254 -7.66 -1.13 -0.57
CA THR A 254 -8.51 -1.85 -1.53
C THR A 254 -8.01 -1.67 -2.95
N LEU A 255 -7.57 -0.45 -3.32
CA LEU A 255 -7.03 -0.16 -4.64
C LEU A 255 -5.69 -0.86 -4.85
N THR A 256 -4.77 -0.80 -3.88
CA THR A 256 -3.48 -1.49 -4.00
C THR A 256 -3.66 -3.02 -4.00
N VAL A 257 -4.57 -3.57 -3.19
CA VAL A 257 -4.88 -5.02 -3.18
C VAL A 257 -5.60 -5.47 -4.45
N ARG A 258 -6.53 -4.66 -4.99
CA ARG A 258 -7.22 -4.95 -6.26
C ARG A 258 -6.25 -4.91 -7.44
N GLY A 259 -5.32 -3.96 -7.47
CA GLY A 259 -4.25 -3.91 -8.47
C GLY A 259 -3.39 -5.18 -8.44
N PHE A 260 -2.94 -5.62 -7.25
CA PHE A 260 -2.14 -6.86 -7.13
C PHE A 260 -2.93 -8.12 -7.48
N ARG A 261 -4.20 -8.21 -7.09
CA ARG A 261 -5.07 -9.34 -7.47
C ARG A 261 -5.28 -9.43 -8.98
N ARG A 262 -5.40 -8.29 -9.68
CA ARG A 262 -5.54 -8.28 -11.14
C ARG A 262 -4.27 -8.72 -11.85
N GLU A 263 -3.11 -8.22 -11.41
CA GLU A 263 -1.83 -8.64 -11.99
C GLU A 263 -1.53 -10.12 -11.77
N SER A 264 -1.96 -10.69 -10.63
CA SER A 264 -1.75 -12.11 -10.32
C SER A 264 -2.60 -13.05 -11.17
N LEU A 265 -3.66 -12.58 -11.84
CA LEU A 265 -4.42 -13.39 -12.82
C LEU A 265 -3.58 -13.77 -14.05
N PHE A 266 -2.61 -12.93 -14.42
CA PHE A 266 -1.75 -13.13 -15.59
C PHE A 266 -0.32 -13.58 -15.24
N GLY A 267 -0.03 -13.77 -13.95
CA GLY A 267 1.24 -14.29 -13.46
C GLY A 267 1.49 -15.75 -13.86
N PRO A 268 0.53 -16.67 -13.65
CA PRO A 268 0.69 -18.09 -13.97
C PRO A 268 0.99 -18.38 -15.44
N THR A 269 0.39 -17.62 -16.37
CA THR A 269 0.66 -17.77 -17.81
C THR A 269 2.10 -17.39 -18.17
N LYS A 270 2.65 -16.35 -17.51
CA LYS A 270 4.07 -15.99 -17.66
C LYS A 270 5.02 -17.02 -17.06
N VAL A 271 4.65 -17.62 -15.92
CA VAL A 271 5.42 -18.72 -15.31
C VAL A 271 5.47 -19.90 -16.28
N CYS A 272 4.33 -20.34 -16.79
CA CYS A 272 4.24 -21.47 -17.73
C CYS A 272 5.06 -21.20 -19.01
N GLN A 273 4.93 -20.00 -19.58
CA GLN A 273 5.72 -19.58 -20.74
C GLN A 273 7.23 -19.65 -20.47
N SER A 274 7.67 -19.19 -19.30
CA SER A 274 9.09 -19.16 -18.95
C SER A 274 9.65 -20.57 -18.75
N VAL A 275 8.87 -21.47 -18.16
CA VAL A 275 9.25 -22.90 -18.03
C VAL A 275 9.39 -23.56 -19.40
N ILE A 276 8.46 -23.29 -20.33
CA ILE A 276 8.55 -23.77 -21.71
C ILE A 276 9.82 -23.22 -22.40
N GLY A 277 10.13 -21.93 -22.23
CA GLY A 277 11.35 -21.32 -22.76
C GLY A 277 12.64 -21.91 -22.21
N ILE A 278 12.68 -22.26 -20.91
CA ILE A 278 13.81 -22.96 -20.28
C ILE A 278 14.01 -24.33 -20.94
N ILE A 279 12.94 -25.11 -21.09
CA ILE A 279 12.99 -26.45 -21.70
C ILE A 279 13.49 -26.36 -23.15
N GLN A 280 12.97 -25.43 -23.94
CA GLN A 280 13.41 -25.20 -25.32
C GLN A 280 14.87 -24.75 -25.42
N GLY A 281 15.32 -23.86 -24.53
CA GLY A 281 16.67 -23.33 -24.52
C GLY A 281 17.75 -24.37 -24.19
N PHE A 282 17.46 -25.29 -23.27
CA PHE A 282 18.44 -26.28 -22.80
C PHE A 282 18.34 -27.66 -23.47
N ARG A 283 17.16 -28.10 -23.93
CA ARG A 283 16.98 -29.42 -24.55
C ARG A 283 16.91 -29.40 -26.08
N GLY A 284 16.88 -28.21 -26.69
CA GLY A 284 16.75 -28.05 -28.14
C GLY A 284 15.32 -28.30 -28.65
N PRO A 285 15.02 -27.88 -29.89
CA PRO A 285 13.67 -27.79 -30.40
C PRO A 285 13.18 -29.14 -30.96
N HIS A 286 12.67 -30.03 -30.11
CA HIS A 286 12.09 -31.30 -30.57
C HIS A 286 10.55 -31.23 -30.83
N SER A 287 9.88 -30.10 -30.58
CA SER A 287 8.44 -29.89 -30.87
C SER A 287 8.08 -28.42 -31.17
N LEU A 288 8.56 -27.86 -32.29
CA LEU A 288 8.46 -26.43 -32.63
C LEU A 288 7.03 -25.88 -32.84
N GLY A 289 6.04 -26.71 -33.18
CA GLY A 289 4.71 -26.21 -33.57
C GLY A 289 3.85 -25.77 -32.38
N LEU A 290 3.64 -26.68 -31.43
CA LEU A 290 2.76 -26.45 -30.27
C LEU A 290 3.40 -25.46 -29.29
N ASP A 291 4.70 -25.63 -29.01
CA ASP A 291 5.37 -24.83 -27.98
C ASP A 291 5.52 -23.36 -28.39
N ASN A 292 5.74 -23.08 -29.68
CA ASN A 292 5.76 -21.70 -30.19
C ASN A 292 4.37 -21.05 -30.16
N ARG A 293 3.30 -21.82 -30.43
CA ARG A 293 1.92 -21.33 -30.31
C ARG A 293 1.56 -21.03 -28.85
N MET A 294 1.95 -21.89 -27.91
CA MET A 294 1.75 -21.66 -26.48
C MET A 294 2.56 -20.46 -25.98
N ALA A 295 3.79 -20.28 -26.44
CA ALA A 295 4.61 -19.12 -26.12
C ALA A 295 4.01 -17.81 -26.68
N ALA A 296 3.55 -17.82 -27.93
CA ALA A 296 2.89 -16.66 -28.55
C ALA A 296 1.56 -16.31 -27.85
N ALA A 297 0.74 -17.31 -27.51
CA ALA A 297 -0.49 -17.09 -26.74
C ALA A 297 -0.19 -16.51 -25.34
N GLY A 298 0.82 -17.05 -24.65
CA GLY A 298 1.28 -16.53 -23.36
C GLY A 298 1.77 -15.07 -23.44
N ASN A 299 2.53 -14.75 -24.49
CA ASN A 299 3.00 -13.39 -24.79
C ASN A 299 1.82 -12.41 -24.95
N THR A 300 0.84 -12.77 -25.78
CA THR A 300 -0.33 -11.93 -26.05
C THR A 300 -1.20 -11.71 -24.81
N VAL A 301 -1.44 -12.77 -24.02
CA VAL A 301 -2.19 -12.67 -22.75
C VAL A 301 -1.45 -11.79 -21.74
N TYR A 302 -0.13 -11.91 -21.65
CA TYR A 302 0.65 -11.07 -20.75
C TYR A 302 0.64 -9.59 -21.18
N CYS A 303 0.85 -9.29 -22.45
CA CYS A 303 0.85 -7.92 -22.96
C CYS A 303 -0.52 -7.25 -22.83
N SER A 304 -1.59 -7.94 -23.22
CA SER A 304 -2.97 -7.44 -23.06
C SER A 304 -3.33 -7.24 -21.59
N GLY A 305 -2.94 -8.17 -20.71
CA GLY A 305 -3.11 -8.05 -19.27
C GLY A 305 -2.38 -6.83 -18.68
N GLN A 306 -1.14 -6.56 -19.12
CA GLN A 306 -0.38 -5.38 -18.68
C GLN A 306 -0.99 -4.07 -19.19
N ALA A 307 -1.44 -4.02 -20.45
CA ALA A 307 -2.12 -2.85 -21.01
C ALA A 307 -3.44 -2.56 -20.28
N TYR A 308 -4.24 -3.61 -20.02
CA TYR A 308 -5.47 -3.50 -19.23
C TYR A 308 -5.17 -2.99 -17.82
N ASN A 309 -4.17 -3.58 -17.15
CA ASN A 309 -3.77 -3.16 -15.81
C ASN A 309 -3.31 -1.69 -15.76
N LEU A 310 -2.52 -1.25 -16.75
CA LEU A 310 -2.10 0.15 -16.86
C LEU A 310 -3.29 1.08 -17.05
N SER A 311 -4.22 0.74 -17.95
CA SER A 311 -5.41 1.55 -18.21
C SER A 311 -6.28 1.70 -16.96
N GLU A 312 -6.48 0.61 -16.21
CA GLU A 312 -7.25 0.61 -14.98
C GLU A 312 -6.53 1.34 -13.84
N LEU A 313 -5.21 1.22 -13.76
CA LEU A 313 -4.42 1.95 -12.77
C LEU A 313 -4.42 3.45 -13.06
N SER A 314 -4.38 3.86 -14.33
CA SER A 314 -4.58 5.25 -14.75
C SER A 314 -5.98 5.74 -14.39
N ARG A 315 -7.03 4.97 -14.71
CA ARG A 315 -8.42 5.30 -14.35
C ARG A 315 -8.59 5.47 -12.83
N GLN A 316 -8.03 4.55 -12.05
CA GLN A 316 -8.06 4.63 -10.58
C GLN A 316 -7.32 5.85 -10.06
N ARG A 317 -6.13 6.15 -10.58
CA ARG A 317 -5.38 7.37 -10.20
C ARG A 317 -6.14 8.65 -10.55
N SER A 318 -6.82 8.69 -11.70
CA SER A 318 -7.65 9.84 -12.07
C SER A 318 -8.84 10.02 -11.13
N LEU A 319 -9.50 8.92 -10.74
CA LEU A 319 -10.57 8.97 -9.74
C LEU A 319 -10.04 9.38 -8.36
N ASP A 320 -8.91 8.82 -7.94
CA ASP A 320 -8.27 9.17 -6.67
C ASP A 320 -7.88 10.65 -6.64
N GLU A 321 -7.33 11.19 -7.72
CA GLU A 321 -6.98 12.62 -7.80
C GLU A 321 -8.23 13.51 -7.81
N ALA A 322 -9.31 13.11 -8.48
CA ALA A 322 -10.57 13.83 -8.45
C ALA A 322 -11.18 13.87 -7.04
N ASP A 323 -11.22 12.70 -6.36
CA ASP A 323 -11.66 12.58 -4.97
C ASP A 323 -10.75 13.41 -4.04
N HIS A 324 -9.43 13.34 -4.21
CA HIS A 324 -8.47 14.08 -3.41
C HIS A 324 -8.59 15.60 -3.61
N ARG A 325 -8.97 16.07 -4.80
CA ARG A 325 -9.34 17.48 -5.04
C ARG A 325 -10.63 17.86 -4.34
N HIS A 326 -11.66 17.02 -4.39
CA HIS A 326 -12.89 17.24 -3.62
C HIS A 326 -12.64 17.27 -2.11
N GLU A 327 -11.78 16.41 -1.59
CA GLU A 327 -11.39 16.38 -0.18
C GLU A 327 -10.54 17.60 0.20
N ARG A 328 -9.67 18.10 -0.70
CA ARG A 328 -8.98 19.40 -0.53
C ARG A 328 -9.96 20.56 -0.40
N MET A 329 -10.94 20.63 -1.29
CA MET A 329 -11.94 21.69 -1.27
C MET A 329 -12.80 21.66 0.01
N ARG A 330 -12.90 20.50 0.65
CA ARG A 330 -13.64 20.32 1.92
C ARG A 330 -12.75 20.38 3.17
N ASN A 331 -11.44 20.64 3.03
CA ASN A 331 -10.47 20.63 4.14
C ASN A 331 -10.37 19.30 4.91
N LEU A 332 -10.51 18.17 4.21
CA LEU A 332 -10.61 16.84 4.82
C LEU A 332 -9.30 16.02 4.75
N LEU A 333 -8.18 16.63 4.33
CA LEU A 333 -6.96 15.89 4.05
C LEU A 333 -6.31 15.27 5.28
N THR A 334 -5.63 14.14 5.11
CA THR A 334 -4.89 13.47 6.19
C THR A 334 -3.85 14.35 6.90
N ILE A 335 -3.24 15.32 6.19
CA ILE A 335 -2.35 16.34 6.81
C ILE A 335 -3.15 17.30 7.69
N GLN A 336 -4.31 17.74 7.21
CA GLN A 336 -5.23 18.58 7.98
C GLN A 336 -5.80 17.80 9.17
N GLN A 337 -5.97 16.47 9.07
CA GLN A 337 -6.40 15.62 10.20
C GLN A 337 -5.36 15.56 11.31
N VAL A 338 -4.06 15.50 10.97
CA VAL A 338 -2.97 15.57 11.96
C VAL A 338 -2.90 16.96 12.58
N GLN A 339 -2.99 18.02 11.76
CA GLN A 339 -3.06 19.39 12.26
C GLN A 339 -4.28 19.59 13.16
N HIS A 340 -5.45 19.08 12.81
CA HIS A 340 -6.66 19.20 13.62
C HIS A 340 -6.53 18.45 14.96
N ARG A 341 -5.79 17.33 15.00
CA ARG A 341 -5.48 16.63 16.25
C ARG A 341 -4.51 17.41 17.13
N ILE A 342 -3.54 18.07 16.51
CA ILE A 342 -2.63 18.99 17.20
C ILE A 342 -3.41 20.21 17.72
N ILE A 343 -4.25 20.82 16.88
CA ILE A 343 -5.14 21.93 17.23
C ILE A 343 -6.08 21.54 18.38
N LYS A 344 -6.54 20.28 18.45
CA LYS A 344 -7.35 19.79 19.60
C LYS A 344 -6.59 19.81 20.91
N LEU A 345 -5.35 19.32 20.90
CA LEU A 345 -4.50 19.34 22.08
C LEU A 345 -4.14 20.80 22.44
N GLU A 346 -3.92 21.65 21.43
CA GLU A 346 -3.66 23.09 21.62
C GLU A 346 -4.88 23.86 22.14
N GLN A 347 -6.10 23.54 21.69
CA GLN A 347 -7.35 24.13 22.19
C GLN A 347 -7.64 23.70 23.62
N MET A 348 -7.37 22.43 23.96
CA MET A 348 -7.47 21.95 25.33
C MET A 348 -6.45 22.66 26.22
N ARG A 349 -5.20 22.78 25.76
CA ARG A 349 -4.15 23.53 26.46
C ARG A 349 -4.54 25.00 26.69
N ALA A 350 -4.91 25.72 25.64
CA ALA A 350 -5.20 27.16 25.69
C ALA A 350 -6.45 27.52 26.52
N ARG A 351 -7.29 26.55 26.88
CA ARG A 351 -8.40 26.76 27.80
C ARG A 351 -8.05 26.38 29.23
N LEU A 352 -7.10 25.47 29.43
CA LEU A 352 -6.59 25.11 30.76
C LEU A 352 -5.58 26.13 31.31
N GLU A 353 -4.87 26.85 30.44
CA GLU A 353 -4.14 28.09 30.75
C GLU A 353 -5.11 29.25 31.02
#